data_AF-A0A430B5P0-F1
#
_entry.id   AF-A0A430B5P0-F1
#
_cell.length_a   1.000
_cell.length_b   1.000
_cell.length_c   1.000
_cell.angle_alpha   90.00
_cell.angle_beta   90.00
_cell.angle_gamma   90.00
#
_symmetry.space_group_name_H-M   'P 1'
#
loop_
_entity.id
_entity.type
_entity.pdbx_description
1 polymer ?
#
loop_
_entity_poly.entity_id
_entity_poly.type
_entity_poly.pdbx_seq_one_letter_code
_entity_poly.pdbx_strand_id
1 'polypeptide(L)' 'MRNKSFHQFVQTKRNPKATDALATLAEEICQDSQFPRFSTEYNEISRYLEDSVNYVQSMDHFDVLWQQYEENT' A
#
# COMPACT_ATOMS: atom_id res chain seq x y z
N MET A 1 -1.26 -10.22 17.37
CA MET A 1 -1.85 -10.70 16.10
C MET A 1 -2.21 -9.47 15.29
N ARG A 2 -1.68 -9.33 14.07
CA ARG A 2 -2.10 -8.24 13.18
C ARG A 2 -3.54 -8.50 12.77
N ASN A 3 -4.46 -7.65 13.23
CA ASN A 3 -5.87 -7.81 12.90
C ASN A 3 -6.26 -7.04 11.61
N LYS A 4 -5.33 -6.26 11.05
CA LYS A 4 -5.56 -5.46 9.84
C LYS A 4 -4.63 -5.90 8.72
N SER A 5 -5.17 -6.09 7.52
CA SER A 5 -4.35 -6.27 6.32
C SER A 5 -3.65 -4.96 5.94
N PHE A 6 -2.58 -5.06 5.13
CA PHE A 6 -1.91 -3.87 4.62
C PHE A 6 -2.88 -2.94 3.87
N HIS A 7 -3.76 -3.52 3.05
CA HIS A 7 -4.78 -2.76 2.33
C HIS A 7 -5.72 -1.98 3.26
N GLN A 8 -6.19 -2.58 4.36
CA GLN A 8 -7.01 -1.88 5.35
C GLN A 8 -6.27 -0.71 6.02
N PHE A 9 -4.97 -0.85 6.23
CA PHE A 9 -4.12 0.24 6.71
C PHE A 9 -3.98 1.35 5.66
N VAL A 10 -3.67 1.00 4.41
CA VAL A 10 -3.50 1.97 3.30
C VAL A 10 -4.76 2.81 3.07
N GLN A 11 -5.95 2.22 3.25
CA GLN A 11 -7.21 2.97 3.20
C GLN A 11 -7.26 4.17 4.15
N THR A 12 -6.59 4.09 5.31
CA THR A 12 -6.51 5.18 6.30
C THR A 12 -5.53 6.29 5.90
N LYS A 13 -4.62 6.01 4.96
CA LYS A 13 -3.59 6.93 4.47
C LYS A 13 -4.04 7.71 3.24
N ARG A 14 -5.21 7.39 2.68
CA ARG A 14 -5.81 8.15 1.59
C ARG A 14 -6.02 9.60 2.02
N ASN A 15 -5.53 10.53 1.23
CA ASN A 15 -5.83 11.94 1.39
C ASN A 15 -6.07 12.58 0.02
N PRO A 16 -7.33 12.71 -0.43
CA PRO A 16 -7.66 13.22 -1.76
C PRO A 16 -7.29 14.69 -1.99
N LYS A 17 -6.85 15.41 -0.93
CA LYS A 17 -6.35 16.79 -1.01
C LYS A 17 -4.83 16.87 -0.91
N ALA A 18 -4.13 15.78 -0.60
CA ALA A 18 -2.68 15.77 -0.55
C ALA A 18 -2.12 15.49 -1.95
N THR A 19 -1.08 16.23 -2.30
CA THR A 19 -0.26 15.99 -3.50
C THR A 19 0.98 15.16 -3.18
N ASP A 20 1.00 14.52 -2.01
CA ASP A 20 2.12 13.70 -1.55
C ASP A 20 2.15 12.37 -2.32
N ALA A 21 3.34 11.92 -2.70
CA ALA A 21 3.54 10.68 -3.44
C ALA A 21 3.01 9.46 -2.67
N LEU A 22 3.08 9.48 -1.34
CA LEU A 22 2.51 8.42 -0.49
C LEU A 22 0.98 8.39 -0.56
N ALA A 23 0.32 9.55 -0.58
CA ALA A 23 -1.14 9.64 -0.67
C ALA A 23 -1.63 9.20 -2.06
N THR A 24 -0.89 9.55 -3.12
CA THR A 24 -1.15 9.08 -4.48
C THR A 24 -1.02 7.56 -4.57
N LEU A 25 0.09 6.98 -4.09
CA LEU A 25 0.27 5.53 -4.08
C LEU A 25 -0.84 4.82 -3.28
N ALA A 26 -1.24 5.38 -2.13
CA ALA A 26 -2.33 4.84 -1.33
C ALA A 26 -3.67 4.84 -2.07
N GLU A 27 -3.95 5.89 -2.85
CA GLU A 27 -5.16 5.95 -3.68
C GLU A 27 -5.12 4.89 -4.78
N GLU A 28 -4.02 4.79 -5.54
CA GLU A 28 -3.88 3.82 -6.63
C GLU A 28 -4.05 2.37 -6.13
N ILE A 29 -3.42 2.01 -4.99
CA ILE A 29 -3.59 0.70 -4.35
C ILE A 29 -5.06 0.43 -3.99
N CYS A 30 -5.79 1.45 -3.53
CA CYS A 30 -7.20 1.29 -3.15
C CYS A 30 -8.14 1.18 -4.36
N GLN A 31 -7.77 1.81 -5.49
CA GLN A 31 -8.51 1.72 -6.76
C GLN A 31 -8.24 0.40 -7.48
N ASP A 32 -7.11 -0.26 -7.19
CA ASP A 32 -6.79 -1.56 -7.75
C ASP A 32 -7.76 -2.66 -7.25
N SER A 33 -8.58 -3.16 -8.17
CA SER A 33 -9.53 -4.24 -7.93
C SER A 33 -8.87 -5.62 -7.75
N GLN A 34 -7.66 -5.80 -8.28
CA GLN A 34 -6.90 -7.06 -8.26
C GLN A 34 -5.90 -7.13 -7.11
N PHE A 35 -5.67 -6.02 -6.40
CA PHE A 35 -4.76 -5.95 -5.27
C PHE A 35 -5.05 -7.05 -4.22
N PRO A 36 -4.04 -7.71 -3.61
CA PRO A 36 -4.24 -8.74 -2.60
C PRO A 36 -4.71 -8.15 -1.25
N ARG A 37 -6.00 -7.77 -1.16
CA ARG A 37 -6.59 -6.99 -0.04
C ARG A 37 -6.53 -7.65 1.33
N PHE A 38 -6.36 -8.97 1.38
CA PHE A 38 -6.30 -9.74 2.62
C PHE A 38 -4.87 -10.10 3.05
N SER A 39 -3.86 -9.81 2.20
CA SER A 39 -2.48 -10.15 2.52
C SER A 39 -1.92 -9.25 3.63
N THR A 40 -1.12 -9.88 4.50
CA THR A 40 -0.32 -9.25 5.55
C THR A 40 1.18 -9.46 5.31
N GLU A 41 1.55 -10.13 4.21
CA GLU A 41 2.91 -10.59 3.94
C GLU A 41 3.64 -9.62 3.02
N TYR A 42 4.79 -9.10 3.48
CA TYR A 42 5.60 -8.13 2.72
C TYR A 42 5.95 -8.65 1.33
N ASN A 43 6.46 -9.89 1.26
CA ASN A 43 6.94 -10.47 0.02
C ASN A 43 5.84 -10.65 -1.03
N GLU A 44 4.61 -10.97 -0.61
CA GLU A 44 3.49 -11.11 -1.54
C GLU A 44 3.09 -9.76 -2.13
N ILE A 45 2.97 -8.74 -1.28
CA ILE A 45 2.56 -7.39 -1.70
C ILE A 45 3.65 -6.71 -2.51
N SER A 46 4.91 -6.78 -2.06
CA SER A 46 6.07 -6.23 -2.77
C SER A 46 6.15 -6.79 -4.19
N ARG A 47 6.09 -8.13 -4.32
CA ARG A 47 6.11 -8.77 -5.63
C ARG A 47 4.94 -8.38 -6.52
N TYR A 48 3.73 -8.26 -5.96
CA TYR A 48 2.57 -7.79 -6.72
C TYR A 48 2.79 -6.37 -7.26
N LEU A 49 3.35 -5.47 -6.44
CA LEU A 49 3.63 -4.09 -6.81
C LEU A 49 4.78 -3.96 -7.83
N GLU A 50 5.74 -4.87 -7.84
CA GLU A 50 6.83 -4.90 -8.82
C GLU A 50 6.42 -5.53 -10.16
N ASP A 51 5.71 -6.66 -10.11
CA ASP A 51 5.47 -7.50 -11.30
C ASP A 51 4.11 -7.21 -11.98
N SER A 52 3.10 -6.72 -11.24
CA SER A 52 1.70 -6.77 -11.69
C SER A 52 1.06 -5.41 -12.00
N VAL A 53 1.73 -4.30 -11.67
CA VAL A 53 1.14 -2.96 -11.76
C VAL A 53 2.07 -1.96 -12.44
N ASN A 54 1.50 -0.85 -12.93
CA ASN A 54 2.24 0.22 -13.60
C ASN A 54 2.08 1.60 -12.93
N TYR A 55 1.33 1.68 -11.83
CA TYR A 55 1.08 2.92 -11.09
C TYR A 55 2.14 3.21 -10.02
N VAL A 56 2.98 2.23 -9.67
CA VAL A 56 4.05 2.40 -8.69
C VAL A 56 5.21 3.13 -9.35
N GLN A 57 5.37 4.41 -9.01
CA GLN A 57 6.46 5.24 -9.54
C GLN A 57 7.80 5.00 -8.83
N SER A 58 7.76 4.61 -7.55
CA SER A 58 8.93 4.24 -6.77
C SER A 58 8.53 3.26 -5.67
N MET A 59 9.31 2.18 -5.54
CA MET A 59 9.18 1.21 -4.45
C MET A 59 9.57 1.81 -3.09
N ASP A 60 10.35 2.89 -3.06
CA ASP A 60 10.67 3.59 -1.80
C ASP A 60 9.40 4.11 -1.10
N HIS A 61 8.41 4.56 -1.88
CA HIS A 61 7.12 5.01 -1.34
C HIS A 61 6.33 3.84 -0.73
N PHE A 62 6.42 2.66 -1.34
CA PHE A 62 5.84 1.45 -0.79
C PHE A 62 6.54 1.06 0.51
N ASP A 63 7.87 1.06 0.55
CA ASP A 63 8.64 0.73 1.76
C ASP A 63 8.31 1.67 2.92
N VAL A 64 8.11 2.96 2.65
CA VAL A 64 7.66 3.93 3.66
C VAL A 64 6.25 3.61 4.16
N LEU A 65 5.29 3.28 3.27
CA LEU A 65 3.95 2.86 3.69
C LEU A 65 4.00 1.56 4.49
N TRP A 66 4.85 0.62 4.11
CA TRP A 66 5.04 -0.63 4.81
C TRP A 66 5.61 -0.42 6.21
N GLN A 67 6.65 0.39 6.35
CA GLN A 67 7.20 0.72 7.66
C GLN A 67 6.14 1.34 8.57
N GLN A 68 5.33 2.28 8.07
CA GLN A 68 4.24 2.84 8.86
C GLN A 68 3.19 1.80 9.24
N TYR A 69 2.90 0.81 8.37
CA TYR A 69 2.00 -0.30 8.69
C TYR A 69 2.53 -1.15 9.85
N GLU A 70 3.82 -1.50 9.82
CA GLU A 70 4.51 -2.23 10.86
C GLU A 70 4.51 -1.47 12.21
N GLU A 71 4.67 -0.15 12.18
CA GLU A 71 4.64 0.70 13.39
C GLU A 71 3.22 0.85 13.98
N ASN A 72 2.17 0.69 13.17
CA ASN A 72 0.78 0.89 13.58
C ASN A 72 0.05 -0.42 13.96
N THR A 73 0.72 -1.57 13.96
CA THR A 73 0.09 -2.89 14.17
C THR A 73 0.83 -3.77 15.17
#